data_AF-A0A7J9PVI1-F1
#
_entry.id   AF-A0A7J9PVI1-F1
#
_cell.length_a   1.000
_cell.length_b   1.000
_cell.length_c   1.000
_cell.angle_alpha   90.00
_cell.angle_beta   90.00
_cell.angle_gamma   90.00
#
_symmetry.space_group_name_H-M   'P 1'
#
loop_
_entity.id
_entity.type
_entity.pdbx_description
1 polymer ?
#
loop_
_entity_poly.entity_id
_entity_poly.type
_entity_poly.pdbx_seq_one_letter_code
_entity_poly.pdbx_strand_id
1 'polypeptide(L)'
;MKFKTSSIIAILAVFLCIIAGSFVIFQKNAEPGDNSTTDSNYGSEIIFGVIKSIEVVDGSYKLLINNSNGEYVVNVPESVDIKFPEIYEGDNISVGGLVEINYSGIMTRSLPPILTASSVLYYPPEFVTSGKVTEIDFVNDYKRFLVEGENSLCYVSVTNDTLVSGDINDVKINSTVTYSSIIQLMSYPGQCGAIHFIVY
;
A
#
# COMPACT_ATOMS: atom_id res chain seq x y z
N MET A 1 -18.27 2.24 -54.49
CA MET A 1 -18.09 1.74 -53.10
C MET A 1 -18.48 2.88 -52.16
N LYS A 2 -19.62 2.77 -51.47
CA LYS A 2 -20.17 3.82 -50.60
C LYS A 2 -19.66 3.60 -49.18
N PHE A 3 -18.93 4.56 -48.62
CA PHE A 3 -18.69 4.65 -47.18
C PHE A 3 -19.34 5.92 -46.64
N LYS A 4 -20.28 5.74 -45.71
CA LYS A 4 -20.95 6.80 -44.94
C LYS A 4 -19.95 7.38 -43.95
N THR A 5 -19.76 8.69 -43.97
CA THR A 5 -19.08 9.44 -42.91
C THR A 5 -20.05 10.44 -42.27
N SER A 6 -20.13 10.32 -40.95
CA SER A 6 -20.28 11.40 -39.96
C SER A 6 -21.63 12.10 -39.78
N SER A 7 -22.41 11.63 -38.80
CA SER A 7 -23.34 12.43 -37.99
C SER A 7 -22.55 13.46 -37.18
N ILE A 8 -22.79 14.76 -37.39
CA ILE A 8 -23.72 15.65 -36.67
C ILE A 8 -23.29 15.95 -35.22
N ILE A 9 -22.79 17.18 -35.08
CA ILE A 9 -22.56 17.96 -33.87
C ILE A 9 -23.91 18.27 -33.20
N ALA A 10 -24.02 18.10 -31.89
CA ALA A 10 -25.03 18.78 -31.07
C ALA A 10 -24.51 19.01 -29.63
N ILE A 11 -24.45 20.29 -29.28
CA ILE A 11 -24.17 20.89 -27.97
C ILE A 11 -25.47 20.86 -27.15
N LEU A 12 -25.43 20.52 -25.85
CA LEU A 12 -26.29 21.20 -24.86
C LEU A 12 -25.84 21.00 -23.41
N ALA A 13 -25.73 22.12 -22.71
CA ALA A 13 -25.46 22.25 -21.28
C ALA A 13 -26.76 22.21 -20.45
N VAL A 14 -26.57 22.34 -19.13
CA VAL A 14 -27.52 22.71 -18.05
C VAL A 14 -27.99 21.53 -17.18
N PHE A 15 -27.46 21.49 -15.95
CA PHE A 15 -28.23 21.02 -14.79
C PHE A 15 -28.13 22.08 -13.69
N LEU A 16 -29.29 22.60 -13.31
CA LEU A 16 -29.52 23.53 -12.22
C LEU A 16 -30.33 22.79 -11.13
N CYS A 17 -29.88 22.95 -9.88
CA CYS A 17 -30.50 22.81 -8.54
C CYS A 17 -31.90 22.17 -8.36
N ILE A 18 -32.09 21.46 -7.23
CA ILE A 18 -33.06 21.79 -6.15
C ILE A 18 -32.77 20.97 -4.88
N ILE A 19 -33.09 21.60 -3.75
CA ILE A 19 -32.78 21.32 -2.34
C ILE A 19 -34.00 20.67 -1.61
N ALA A 20 -33.70 19.92 -0.54
CA ALA A 20 -34.46 19.70 0.71
C ALA A 20 -35.59 18.67 0.86
N GLY A 21 -35.54 18.03 2.04
CA GLY A 21 -36.63 17.40 2.81
C GLY A 21 -36.33 15.94 3.15
N SER A 22 -36.40 15.38 4.35
CA SER A 22 -36.85 15.82 5.69
C SER A 22 -36.39 14.77 6.72
N PHE A 23 -36.24 15.16 7.99
CA PHE A 23 -36.00 14.29 9.16
C PHE A 23 -37.15 13.30 9.45
N VAL A 24 -36.85 12.08 9.91
CA VAL A 24 -37.63 11.35 10.94
C VAL A 24 -36.69 10.49 11.80
N ILE A 25 -36.79 10.68 13.12
CA ILE A 25 -36.19 9.86 14.19
C ILE A 25 -37.22 8.81 14.61
N PHE A 26 -36.81 7.56 14.83
CA PHE A 26 -37.52 6.64 15.72
C PHE A 26 -36.50 5.94 16.63
N GLN A 27 -36.70 6.06 17.94
CA GLN A 27 -36.00 5.30 18.97
C GLN A 27 -36.89 4.17 19.52
N LYS A 28 -36.20 3.13 19.98
CA LYS A 28 -36.49 2.29 21.16
C LYS A 28 -37.20 0.95 20.91
N ASN A 29 -36.50 -0.14 21.22
CA ASN A 29 -36.81 -1.06 22.33
C ASN A 29 -35.59 -1.95 22.65
N ALA A 30 -35.40 -2.25 23.94
CA ALA A 30 -34.34 -3.08 24.48
C ALA A 30 -34.95 -4.24 25.28
N GLU A 31 -34.39 -5.46 25.14
CA GLU A 31 -34.21 -6.56 26.12
C GLU A 31 -33.98 -7.92 25.38
N PRO A 32 -33.43 -8.99 26.00
CA PRO A 32 -32.16 -9.11 26.73
C PRO A 32 -31.33 -10.35 26.32
N GLY A 33 -30.02 -10.31 26.57
CA GLY A 33 -29.17 -11.49 26.86
C GLY A 33 -28.80 -12.43 25.71
N ASP A 34 -27.63 -12.20 25.11
CA ASP A 34 -26.75 -13.32 24.75
C ASP A 34 -25.32 -12.99 25.19
N ASN A 35 -24.72 -13.91 25.95
CA ASN A 35 -23.35 -13.83 26.43
C ASN A 35 -22.42 -14.18 25.26
N SER A 36 -22.11 -13.19 24.42
CA SER A 36 -20.83 -13.21 23.73
C SER A 36 -19.98 -12.10 24.31
N THR A 37 -18.90 -12.51 24.96
CA THR A 37 -17.77 -11.67 25.31
C THR A 37 -17.43 -10.84 24.08
N THR A 38 -17.68 -9.54 24.18
CA THR A 38 -17.21 -8.54 23.23
C THR A 38 -15.69 -8.54 23.33
N ASP A 39 -15.06 -9.35 22.49
CA ASP A 39 -13.61 -9.38 22.36
C ASP A 39 -13.16 -8.08 21.71
N SER A 40 -12.90 -7.12 22.61
CA SER A 40 -11.88 -6.07 22.55
C SER A 40 -11.80 -5.21 21.28
N ASN A 41 -12.01 -3.90 21.49
CA ASN A 41 -11.55 -2.79 20.66
C ASN A 41 -10.01 -2.77 20.50
N TYR A 42 -9.40 -3.82 19.94
CA TYR A 42 -8.05 -3.68 19.36
C TYR A 42 -8.23 -3.19 17.93
N GLY A 43 -7.78 -1.96 17.67
CA GLY A 43 -7.82 -1.37 16.34
C GLY A 43 -7.03 -2.23 15.35
N SER A 44 -7.52 -2.36 14.13
CA SER A 44 -6.71 -2.91 13.03
C SER A 44 -5.54 -1.96 12.78
N GLU A 45 -4.33 -2.49 12.79
CA GLU A 45 -3.11 -1.75 12.44
C GLU A 45 -2.53 -2.26 11.13
N ILE A 46 -1.82 -1.38 10.42
CA ILE A 46 -1.12 -1.70 9.18
C ILE A 46 0.38 -1.63 9.44
N ILE A 47 1.09 -2.65 9.01
CA ILE A 47 2.54 -2.64 8.85
C ILE A 47 2.89 -3.09 7.43
N PHE A 48 3.85 -2.43 6.80
CA PHE A 48 4.36 -2.89 5.52
C PHE A 48 5.88 -2.96 5.52
N GLY A 49 6.42 -3.78 4.63
CA GLY A 49 7.86 -4.02 4.55
C GLY A 49 8.23 -4.95 3.40
N VAL A 50 9.52 -5.00 3.11
CA VAL A 50 10.08 -5.88 2.06
C VAL A 50 10.34 -7.26 2.65
N ILE A 51 9.88 -8.30 1.96
CA ILE A 51 10.14 -9.70 2.33
C ILE A 51 11.64 -10.00 2.16
N LYS A 52 12.26 -10.41 3.26
CA LYS A 52 13.66 -10.86 3.34
C LYS A 52 13.78 -12.38 3.23
N SER A 53 12.84 -13.12 3.81
CA SER A 53 12.77 -14.58 3.72
C SER A 53 11.34 -15.08 3.85
N ILE A 54 11.10 -16.28 3.32
CA ILE A 54 9.81 -16.97 3.35
C ILE A 54 10.05 -18.40 3.83
N GLU A 55 9.34 -18.79 4.88
CA GLU A 55 9.21 -20.18 5.31
C GLU A 55 7.76 -20.62 5.08
N VAL A 56 7.56 -21.83 4.56
CA VAL A 56 6.22 -22.41 4.37
C VAL A 56 6.12 -23.66 5.23
N VAL A 57 5.13 -23.68 6.12
CA VAL A 57 4.86 -24.80 7.03
C VAL A 57 3.37 -25.08 7.00
N ASP A 58 2.99 -26.28 6.54
CA ASP A 58 1.60 -26.74 6.47
C ASP A 58 0.64 -25.72 5.82
N GLY A 59 1.04 -25.16 4.66
CA GLY A 59 0.23 -24.17 3.92
C GLY A 59 0.23 -22.75 4.50
N SER A 60 0.77 -22.55 5.71
CA SER A 60 0.95 -21.22 6.30
C SER A 60 2.31 -20.64 5.93
N TYR A 61 2.37 -19.32 5.76
CA TYR A 61 3.63 -18.62 5.56
C TYR A 61 4.15 -18.03 6.87
N LYS A 62 5.46 -18.03 7.02
CA LYS A 62 6.18 -17.24 8.01
C LYS A 62 7.18 -16.37 7.27
N LEU A 63 6.91 -15.06 7.27
CA LEU A 63 7.68 -14.06 6.55
C LEU A 63 8.61 -13.34 7.52
N LEU A 64 9.85 -13.10 7.11
CA LEU A 64 10.68 -12.05 7.72
C LEU A 64 10.58 -10.82 6.81
N ILE A 65 10.05 -9.73 7.33
CA ILE A 65 9.94 -8.46 6.58
C ILE A 65 10.82 -7.40 7.23
N ASN A 66 11.30 -6.45 6.44
CA ASN A 66 12.08 -5.31 6.92
C ASN A 66 11.44 -3.99 6.49
N ASN A 67 11.39 -3.02 7.41
CA ASN A 67 10.92 -1.66 7.15
C ASN A 67 11.76 -0.63 7.93
N SER A 68 11.25 0.60 8.08
CA SER A 68 11.95 1.69 8.79
C SER A 68 12.25 1.38 10.26
N ASN A 69 11.43 0.55 10.89
CA ASN A 69 11.51 0.23 12.32
C ASN A 69 12.32 -1.06 12.57
N GLY A 70 12.87 -1.67 11.52
CA GLY A 70 13.63 -2.90 11.54
C GLY A 70 12.84 -4.11 11.06
N GLU A 71 13.19 -5.28 11.58
CA GLU A 71 12.66 -6.56 11.14
C GLU A 71 11.45 -7.04 11.95
N TYR A 72 10.51 -7.67 11.26
CA TYR A 72 9.31 -8.27 11.84
C TYR A 72 9.12 -9.68 11.29
N VAL A 73 8.70 -10.60 12.16
CA VAL A 73 8.25 -11.93 11.74
C VAL A 73 6.72 -11.92 11.66
N VAL A 74 6.21 -12.24 10.49
CA VAL A 74 4.77 -12.26 10.20
C VAL A 74 4.33 -13.69 9.96
N ASN A 75 3.47 -14.21 10.83
CA ASN A 75 2.76 -15.45 10.58
C ASN A 75 1.52 -15.14 9.74
N VAL A 76 1.40 -15.80 8.59
CA VAL A 76 0.25 -15.73 7.69
C VAL A 76 -0.40 -17.12 7.69
N PRO A 77 -1.47 -17.32 8.48
CA PRO A 77 -2.21 -18.58 8.47
C PRO A 77 -2.75 -18.91 7.08
N GLU A 78 -2.91 -20.19 6.77
CA GLU A 78 -3.51 -20.66 5.51
C GLU A 78 -4.89 -20.02 5.21
N SER A 79 -5.66 -19.69 6.26
CA SER A 79 -6.97 -19.06 6.13
C SER A 79 -6.95 -17.59 5.71
N VAL A 80 -5.77 -16.96 5.61
CA VAL A 80 -5.62 -15.55 5.24
C VAL A 80 -5.38 -15.43 3.75
N ASP A 81 -6.31 -14.78 3.06
CA ASP A 81 -6.17 -14.48 1.64
C ASP A 81 -5.03 -13.48 1.41
N ILE A 82 -4.12 -13.83 0.52
CA ILE A 82 -3.11 -12.92 -0.03
C ILE A 82 -3.67 -12.29 -1.30
N LYS A 83 -3.81 -10.97 -1.31
CA LYS A 83 -4.26 -10.20 -2.46
C LYS A 83 -3.06 -9.70 -3.26
N PHE A 84 -3.29 -9.54 -4.57
CA PHE A 84 -2.31 -9.07 -5.53
C PHE A 84 -2.88 -7.86 -6.28
N PRO A 85 -2.05 -6.93 -6.78
CA PRO A 85 -2.48 -5.89 -7.71
C PRO A 85 -3.19 -6.49 -8.92
N GLU A 86 -4.27 -5.87 -9.38
CA GLU A 86 -5.08 -6.39 -10.51
C GLU A 86 -4.28 -6.62 -11.80
N ILE A 87 -3.17 -5.89 -11.98
CA ILE A 87 -2.30 -6.00 -13.15
C ILE A 87 -1.25 -7.12 -13.04
N TYR A 88 -1.15 -7.77 -11.88
CA TYR A 88 -0.20 -8.86 -11.65
C TYR A 88 -0.88 -10.19 -11.99
N GLU A 89 -0.31 -10.92 -12.94
CA GLU A 89 -0.87 -12.20 -13.41
C GLU A 89 -0.40 -13.41 -12.57
N GLY A 90 0.47 -13.21 -11.59
CA GLY A 90 0.96 -14.26 -10.69
C GLY A 90 0.11 -14.43 -9.43
N ASP A 91 0.33 -15.55 -8.76
CA ASP A 91 -0.39 -15.99 -7.54
C ASP A 91 0.56 -16.37 -6.39
N ASN A 92 1.85 -16.10 -6.56
CA ASN A 92 2.89 -16.49 -5.63
C ASN A 92 3.63 -15.27 -5.06
N ILE A 93 4.04 -15.37 -3.79
CA ILE A 93 4.88 -14.38 -3.14
C ILE A 93 6.37 -14.76 -3.25
N SER A 94 7.26 -13.78 -3.30
CA SER A 94 8.70 -14.00 -3.39
C SER A 94 9.51 -12.96 -2.59
N VAL A 95 10.76 -13.33 -2.28
CA VAL A 95 11.72 -12.45 -1.61
C VAL A 95 11.97 -11.20 -2.47
N GLY A 96 12.06 -10.04 -1.82
CA GLY A 96 12.18 -8.74 -2.48
C GLY A 96 10.83 -8.08 -2.81
N GLY A 97 9.73 -8.83 -2.77
CA GLY A 97 8.39 -8.25 -2.83
C GLY A 97 8.06 -7.48 -1.54
N LEU A 98 7.13 -6.55 -1.64
CA LEU A 98 6.64 -5.75 -0.51
C LEU A 98 5.27 -6.26 -0.09
N VAL A 99 5.04 -6.40 1.21
CA VAL A 99 3.74 -6.75 1.76
C VAL A 99 3.20 -5.61 2.62
N GLU A 100 1.91 -5.35 2.47
CA GLU A 100 1.10 -4.60 3.43
C GLU A 100 0.29 -5.62 4.25
N ILE A 101 0.46 -5.57 5.57
CA ILE A 101 -0.08 -6.51 6.53
C ILE A 101 -1.04 -5.76 7.45
N ASN A 102 -2.31 -6.14 7.40
CA ASN A 102 -3.23 -5.79 8.48
C ASN A 102 -3.10 -6.82 9.60
N TYR A 103 -3.14 -6.35 10.84
CA TYR A 103 -3.10 -7.20 12.04
C TYR A 103 -3.84 -6.55 13.21
N SER A 104 -3.96 -7.26 14.33
CA SER A 104 -4.72 -6.81 15.50
C SER A 104 -4.05 -5.73 16.36
N GLY A 105 -2.90 -5.17 15.94
CA GLY A 105 -2.07 -4.32 16.79
C GLY A 105 -1.32 -5.07 17.90
N ILE A 106 -1.53 -6.39 18.03
CA ILE A 106 -0.86 -7.23 19.03
C ILE A 106 0.33 -7.93 18.39
N MET A 107 1.50 -7.76 19.00
CA MET A 107 2.75 -8.44 18.64
C MET A 107 3.49 -8.92 19.90
N THR A 108 4.36 -9.91 19.74
CA THR A 108 5.25 -10.35 20.82
C THR A 108 6.29 -9.28 21.13
N ARG A 109 6.81 -9.30 22.36
CA ARG A 109 7.94 -8.44 22.79
C ARG A 109 9.32 -9.06 22.49
N SER A 110 9.40 -9.93 21.50
CA SER A 110 10.67 -10.54 21.05
C SER A 110 11.43 -9.60 20.12
N LEU A 111 12.66 -9.98 19.77
CA LEU A 111 13.47 -9.30 18.76
C LEU A 111 13.91 -10.35 17.72
N PRO A 112 13.38 -10.33 16.49
CA PRO A 112 12.32 -9.43 15.99
C PRO A 112 10.95 -9.67 16.67
N PRO A 113 10.05 -8.66 16.70
CA PRO A 113 8.65 -8.86 17.08
C PRO A 113 7.95 -9.83 16.12
N ILE A 114 7.03 -10.62 16.67
CA ILE A 114 6.25 -11.61 15.94
C ILE A 114 4.78 -11.19 15.99
N LEU A 115 4.13 -11.16 14.83
CA LEU A 115 2.70 -10.83 14.69
C LEU A 115 1.98 -11.84 13.77
N THR A 116 0.66 -11.84 13.83
CA THR A 116 -0.19 -12.69 12.97
C THR A 116 -1.04 -11.80 12.07
N ALA A 117 -0.95 -12.03 10.76
CA ALA A 117 -1.70 -11.28 9.76
C ALA A 117 -3.20 -11.61 9.83
N SER A 118 -4.04 -10.59 9.61
CA SER A 118 -5.47 -10.74 9.34
C SER A 118 -5.79 -10.59 7.85
N SER A 119 -4.98 -9.84 7.10
CA SER A 119 -4.96 -9.82 5.64
C SER A 119 -3.59 -9.40 5.11
N VAL A 120 -3.29 -9.79 3.87
CA VAL A 120 -2.04 -9.47 3.20
C VAL A 120 -2.34 -8.91 1.81
N LEU A 121 -1.76 -7.76 1.48
CA LEU A 121 -1.65 -7.27 0.11
C LEU A 121 -0.18 -7.32 -0.30
N TYR A 122 0.12 -8.01 -1.40
CA TYR A 122 1.48 -8.26 -1.85
C TYR A 122 1.78 -7.55 -3.17
N TYR A 123 2.90 -6.83 -3.21
CA TYR A 123 3.49 -6.23 -4.38
C TYR A 123 4.73 -7.02 -4.79
N PRO A 124 4.78 -7.55 -6.03
CA PRO A 124 5.90 -8.36 -6.48
C PRO A 124 7.20 -7.55 -6.64
N PRO A 125 8.39 -8.20 -6.62
CA PRO A 125 9.69 -7.52 -6.64
C PRO A 125 9.87 -6.54 -7.79
N GLU A 126 9.29 -6.80 -8.95
CA GLU A 126 9.34 -5.91 -10.12
C GLU A 126 8.68 -4.55 -9.90
N PHE A 127 7.78 -4.44 -8.91
CA PHE A 127 7.18 -3.16 -8.51
C PHE A 127 7.93 -2.48 -7.37
N VAL A 128 8.96 -3.11 -6.81
CA VAL A 128 9.68 -2.65 -5.62
C VAL A 128 11.10 -2.27 -6.01
N THR A 129 11.49 -1.03 -5.72
CA THR A 129 12.85 -0.54 -5.97
C THR A 129 13.47 -0.05 -4.68
N SER A 130 14.66 -0.54 -4.36
CA SER A 130 15.51 -0.01 -3.30
C SER A 130 16.70 0.71 -3.92
N GLY A 131 17.02 1.89 -3.41
CA GLY A 131 18.08 2.71 -4.00
C GLY A 131 18.54 3.85 -3.10
N LYS A 132 19.50 4.61 -3.62
CA LYS A 132 20.06 5.79 -2.99
C LYS A 132 19.39 7.04 -3.52
N VAL A 133 19.04 7.96 -2.61
CA VAL A 133 18.54 9.28 -2.99
C VAL A 133 19.70 10.13 -3.52
N THR A 134 19.61 10.59 -4.75
CA THR A 134 20.64 11.42 -5.42
C THR A 134 20.20 12.87 -5.60
N GLU A 135 18.89 13.14 -5.55
CA GLU A 135 18.31 14.49 -5.61
C GLU A 135 17.03 14.54 -4.76
N ILE A 136 16.75 15.71 -4.19
CA ILE A 136 15.51 16.01 -3.46
C ILE A 136 14.93 17.29 -4.03
N ASP A 137 13.69 17.24 -4.49
CA ASP A 137 12.96 18.34 -5.10
C ASP A 137 11.49 18.33 -4.61
N PHE A 138 10.70 19.31 -5.06
CA PHE A 138 9.28 19.41 -4.79
C PHE A 138 8.47 19.59 -6.07
N VAL A 139 7.34 18.90 -6.17
CA VAL A 139 6.38 19.06 -7.27
C VAL A 139 4.99 19.19 -6.70
N ASN A 140 4.32 20.32 -6.97
CA ASN A 140 2.98 20.61 -6.44
C ASN A 140 2.91 20.42 -4.91
N ASP A 141 3.91 20.96 -4.20
CA ASP A 141 4.09 20.85 -2.74
C ASP A 141 4.38 19.44 -2.18
N TYR A 142 4.46 18.42 -3.04
CA TYR A 142 4.87 17.07 -2.66
C TYR A 142 6.37 16.87 -2.79
N LYS A 143 6.97 16.11 -1.87
CA LYS A 143 8.38 15.73 -1.98
C LYS A 143 8.59 14.78 -3.15
N ARG A 144 9.64 15.03 -3.91
CA ARG A 144 10.10 14.20 -5.01
C ARG A 144 11.56 13.85 -4.81
N PHE A 145 11.88 12.58 -4.96
CA PHE A 145 13.23 12.06 -4.78
C PHE A 145 13.74 11.49 -6.09
N LEU A 146 14.94 11.84 -6.54
CA LEU A 146 15.63 11.04 -7.54
C LEU A 146 16.27 9.87 -6.82
N VAL A 147 15.87 8.65 -7.16
CA VAL A 147 16.36 7.42 -6.55
C VAL A 147 17.12 6.62 -7.60
N GLU A 148 18.39 6.33 -7.29
CA GLU A 148 19.27 5.44 -8.05
C GLU A 148 19.23 4.03 -7.43
N GLY A 149 18.54 3.11 -8.10
CA GLY A 149 18.53 1.69 -7.79
C GLY A 149 19.58 0.92 -8.59
N GLU A 150 19.62 -0.41 -8.44
CA GLU A 150 20.63 -1.26 -9.10
C GLU A 150 20.61 -1.14 -10.63
N ASN A 151 19.41 -1.04 -11.23
CA ASN A 151 19.22 -0.93 -12.68
C ASN A 151 18.15 0.12 -13.03
N SER A 152 17.94 1.11 -12.15
CA SER A 152 16.89 2.11 -12.31
C SER A 152 17.34 3.47 -11.82
N LEU A 153 16.86 4.51 -12.50
CA LEU A 153 16.99 5.90 -12.07
C LEU A 153 15.62 6.56 -12.24
N CYS A 154 14.97 6.92 -11.15
CA CYS A 154 13.57 7.36 -11.18
C CYS A 154 13.33 8.54 -10.24
N TYR A 155 12.61 9.56 -10.73
CA TYR A 155 11.98 10.55 -9.88
C TYR A 155 10.70 9.96 -9.27
N VAL A 156 10.73 9.83 -7.95
CA VAL A 156 9.65 9.25 -7.14
C VAL A 156 8.94 10.36 -6.39
N SER A 157 7.68 10.61 -6.75
CA SER A 157 6.82 11.55 -6.02
C SER A 157 6.12 10.85 -4.86
N VAL A 158 6.19 11.43 -3.67
CA VAL A 158 5.50 10.93 -2.46
C VAL A 158 4.34 11.88 -2.16
N THR A 159 3.11 11.39 -2.33
CA THR A 159 1.88 12.18 -2.20
C THR A 159 1.15 11.86 -0.89
N ASN A 160 0.01 12.51 -0.65
CA ASN A 160 -0.82 12.22 0.52
C ASN A 160 -1.40 10.80 0.54
N ASP A 161 -1.46 10.14 -0.60
CA ASP A 161 -1.98 8.77 -0.74
C ASP A 161 -0.87 7.72 -0.60
N THR A 162 0.40 8.13 -0.53
CA THR A 162 1.53 7.23 -0.33
C THR A 162 1.58 6.76 1.13
N LEU A 163 1.64 5.44 1.35
CA LEU A 163 1.93 4.88 2.65
C LEU A 163 3.43 5.03 2.95
N VAL A 164 3.76 5.77 4.02
CA VAL A 164 5.14 6.05 4.42
C VAL A 164 5.51 5.33 5.70
N SER A 165 6.62 4.59 5.68
CA SER A 165 7.24 3.96 6.85
C SER A 165 8.51 4.73 7.17
N GLY A 166 8.57 5.28 8.38
CA GLY A 166 9.63 6.21 8.81
C GLY A 166 9.22 7.67 8.64
N ASP A 167 10.15 8.60 8.87
CA ASP A 167 9.91 10.03 8.65
C ASP A 167 10.51 10.47 7.31
N ILE A 168 9.63 10.93 6.40
CA ILE A 168 10.04 11.48 5.11
C ILE A 168 10.92 12.73 5.22
N ASN A 169 10.94 13.40 6.37
CA ASN A 169 11.79 14.54 6.66
C ASN A 169 13.22 14.17 7.03
N ASP A 170 13.47 12.92 7.40
CA ASP A 170 14.80 12.42 7.69
C ASP A 170 15.56 12.00 6.43
N VAL A 171 14.88 11.91 5.28
CA VAL A 171 15.49 11.60 3.99
C VAL A 171 16.47 12.70 3.58
N LYS A 172 17.72 12.30 3.32
CA LYS A 172 18.80 13.15 2.84
C LYS A 172 19.39 12.55 1.56
N ILE A 173 20.19 13.34 0.86
CA ILE A 173 21.05 12.81 -0.20
C ILE A 173 21.88 11.66 0.38
N ASN A 174 21.97 10.57 -0.39
CA ASN A 174 22.61 9.30 -0.04
C ASN A 174 21.88 8.44 1.02
N SER A 175 20.69 8.84 1.49
CA SER A 175 19.79 7.95 2.23
C SER A 175 19.41 6.75 1.36
N THR A 176 19.29 5.58 1.97
CA THR A 176 18.67 4.42 1.32
C THR A 176 17.17 4.50 1.52
N VAL A 177 16.40 4.34 0.45
CA VAL A 177 14.95 4.25 0.50
C VAL A 177 14.48 3.04 -0.30
N THR A 178 13.32 2.50 0.05
CA THR A 178 12.59 1.55 -0.80
C THR A 178 11.25 2.17 -1.17
N TYR A 179 10.83 2.04 -2.42
CA TYR A 179 9.48 2.42 -2.82
C TYR A 179 8.84 1.34 -3.67
N SER A 180 7.50 1.32 -3.71
CA SER A 180 6.76 0.52 -4.67
C SER A 180 5.98 1.40 -5.65
N SER A 181 5.98 1.04 -6.93
CA SER A 181 5.14 1.65 -7.96
C SER A 181 4.68 0.63 -8.98
N ILE A 182 3.43 0.75 -9.41
CA ILE A 182 2.82 -0.06 -10.48
C ILE A 182 3.07 0.58 -11.85
N ILE A 183 3.18 1.91 -11.92
CA ILE A 183 3.31 2.65 -13.20
C ILE A 183 4.57 3.52 -13.14
N GLN A 184 5.46 3.32 -14.10
CA GLN A 184 6.63 4.18 -14.33
C GLN A 184 6.60 4.72 -15.76
N LEU A 185 6.79 6.04 -15.89
CA LEU A 185 6.88 6.69 -17.19
C LEU A 185 8.24 6.39 -17.84
N MET A 186 8.22 6.18 -19.16
CA MET A 186 9.37 5.75 -19.97
C MET A 186 10.42 6.86 -20.26
N SER A 187 10.46 7.91 -19.44
CA SER A 187 11.52 8.94 -19.54
C SER A 187 12.84 8.46 -18.92
N TYR A 188 13.94 9.17 -19.18
CA TYR A 188 15.20 8.96 -18.45
C TYR A 188 15.71 10.30 -17.88
N PRO A 189 15.75 10.47 -16.54
CA PRO A 189 15.26 9.54 -15.51
C PRO A 189 13.76 9.19 -15.66
N GLY A 190 13.39 8.01 -15.17
CA GLY A 190 11.98 7.60 -15.07
C GLY A 190 11.19 8.52 -14.13
N GLN A 191 9.87 8.42 -14.16
CA GLN A 191 9.00 9.14 -13.22
C GLN A 191 7.89 8.23 -12.73
N CYS A 192 7.63 8.21 -11.42
CA CYS A 192 6.53 7.45 -10.84
C CYS A 192 5.98 8.11 -9.57
N GLY A 193 4.74 7.75 -9.21
CA GLY A 193 4.20 7.99 -7.87
C GLY A 193 4.45 6.76 -6.99
N ALA A 194 4.86 6.98 -5.75
CA ALA A 194 5.02 5.89 -4.78
C ALA A 194 3.66 5.47 -4.21
N ILE A 195 3.43 4.17 -4.14
CA ILE A 195 2.34 3.57 -3.35
C ILE A 195 2.81 3.37 -1.91
N HIS A 196 3.99 2.77 -1.76
CA HIS A 196 4.71 2.66 -0.49
C HIS A 196 6.05 3.37 -0.59
N PHE A 197 6.49 3.97 0.51
CA PHE A 197 7.81 4.58 0.64
C PHE A 197 8.39 4.30 2.02
N ILE A 198 9.54 3.63 2.07
CA ILE A 198 10.25 3.24 3.28
C ILE A 198 11.54 4.03 3.39
N VAL A 199 11.70 4.71 4.53
CA VAL A 199 12.92 5.42 4.92
C VAL A 199 13.67 4.56 5.94
N TYR A 200 14.93 4.24 5.67
CA TYR A 200 15.80 3.46 6.58
C TYR A 200 16.78 4.34 7.36
#